data_AF-A0A2S6CUL2-F1
#
_entry.id   AF-A0A2S6CUL2-F1
#
_cell.length_a   1.000
_cell.length_b   1.000
_cell.length_c   1.000
_cell.angle_alpha   90.00
_cell.angle_beta   90.00
_cell.angle_gamma   90.00
#
_symmetry.space_group_name_H-M   'P 1'
#
loop_
_entity.id
_entity.type
_entity.pdbx_description
1 polymer ?
#
loop_
_entity_poly.entity_id
_entity_poly.type
_entity_poly.pdbx_seq_one_letter_code
_entity_poly.pdbx_strand_id
1 'polypeptide(L)'
;MNMRIEELHLQNFRGFRELKLKLPPDLAVFIGVNGSGKSSILDSIAVFLSEFVSLLQKTSKKKKLEFDISADDIARKRNRNHIN
;
A
#
# COMPACT_ATOMS: atom_id res chain seq x y z
N MET A 1 -10.50 -23.03 -0.99
CA MET A 1 -9.66 -22.03 -1.70
C MET A 1 -8.94 -21.22 -0.66
N ASN A 2 -7.61 -21.07 -0.77
CA ASN A 2 -6.83 -20.24 0.16
C ASN A 2 -6.29 -19.04 -0.62
N MET A 3 -6.63 -17.82 -0.19
CA MET A 3 -6.13 -16.59 -0.81
C MET A 3 -4.73 -16.29 -0.29
N ARG A 4 -3.82 -15.87 -1.18
CA ARG A 4 -2.47 -15.42 -0.82
C ARG A 4 -2.01 -14.31 -1.76
N ILE A 5 -1.25 -13.36 -1.23
CA ILE A 5 -0.55 -12.34 -2.02
C ILE A 5 0.83 -12.90 -2.39
N GLU A 6 1.10 -13.03 -3.69
CA GLU A 6 2.38 -13.55 -4.20
C GLU A 6 3.38 -12.43 -4.53
N GLU A 7 2.87 -11.32 -5.05
CA GLU A 7 3.66 -10.14 -5.41
C GLU A 7 2.94 -8.87 -4.95
N LEU A 8 3.71 -7.93 -4.41
CA LEU A 8 3.27 -6.58 -4.09
C LEU A 8 4.05 -5.59 -4.96
N HIS A 9 3.31 -4.79 -5.72
CA HIS A 9 3.88 -3.72 -6.54
C HIS A 9 3.26 -2.39 -6.13
N LEU A 10 4.09 -1.48 -5.61
CA LEU A 10 3.69 -0.12 -5.23
C LEU A 10 4.36 0.90 -6.15
N GLN A 11 3.58 1.88 -6.61
CA GLN A 11 4.06 2.97 -7.45
C GLN A 11 3.61 4.30 -6.88
N ASN A 12 4.57 5.21 -6.65
CA ASN A 12 4.35 6.52 -6.05
C ASN A 12 3.48 6.46 -4.77
N PHE A 13 3.65 5.42 -3.96
CA PHE A 13 2.90 5.21 -2.73
C PHE A 13 3.74 5.57 -1.51
N ARG A 14 3.35 6.63 -0.78
CA ARG A 14 4.06 7.16 0.39
C ARG A 14 5.54 7.36 0.09
N GLY A 15 6.45 6.79 0.89
CA GLY A 15 7.90 6.89 0.68
C GLY A 15 8.45 6.10 -0.53
N PHE A 16 7.62 5.35 -1.25
CA PHE A 16 8.04 4.50 -2.35
C PHE A 16 7.73 5.13 -3.71
N ARG A 17 8.76 5.49 -4.48
CA ARG A 17 8.59 5.81 -5.90
C ARG A 17 8.18 4.58 -6.70
N GLU A 18 8.82 3.46 -6.40
CA GLU A 18 8.62 2.14 -7.01
C GLU A 18 9.09 1.09 -6.00
N LEU A 19 8.27 0.09 -5.70
CA LEU A 19 8.61 -1.06 -4.87
C LEU A 19 8.00 -2.31 -5.47
N LYS A 20 8.83 -3.33 -5.77
CA LYS A 20 8.38 -4.66 -6.19
C LYS A 20 8.89 -5.70 -5.21
N LEU A 21 7.99 -6.47 -4.63
CA LEU A 21 8.30 -7.48 -3.63
C LEU A 21 7.61 -8.79 -3.99
N LYS A 22 8.39 -9.87 -4.07
CA LYS A 22 7.86 -11.23 -4.07
C LYS A 22 7.72 -11.70 -2.62
N LEU A 23 6.53 -12.13 -2.24
CA LEU A 23 6.24 -12.58 -0.88
C LEU A 23 6.38 -14.12 -0.79
N PRO A 24 7.09 -14.65 0.22
CA PRO A 24 7.22 -16.09 0.41
C PRO A 24 5.87 -16.75 0.80
N PRO A 25 5.77 -18.09 0.68
CA PRO A 25 4.56 -18.84 1.05
C PRO A 25 4.17 -18.76 2.51
N ASP A 26 5.16 -18.65 3.39
CA ASP A 26 4.94 -18.84 4.81
C ASP A 26 5.04 -17.52 5.57
N LEU A 27 6.27 -17.01 5.77
CA LEU A 27 6.52 -15.82 6.60
C LEU A 27 7.37 -14.79 5.86
N ALA A 28 6.83 -13.58 5.72
CA ALA A 28 7.57 -12.40 5.29
C ALA A 28 8.00 -11.59 6.52
N VAL A 29 9.31 -11.34 6.67
CA VAL A 29 9.85 -10.48 7.75
C VAL A 29 10.44 -9.22 7.13
N PHE A 30 9.88 -8.06 7.47
CA PHE A 30 10.38 -6.76 7.02
C PHE A 30 11.30 -6.15 8.08
N ILE A 31 12.59 -5.99 7.76
CA ILE A 31 13.62 -5.46 8.67
C ILE A 31 14.11 -4.12 8.13
N GLY A 32 14.30 -3.15 9.02
CA GLY A 32 14.82 -1.83 8.68
C GLY A 32 14.61 -0.81 9.79
N VAL A 33 15.28 0.33 9.69
CA VAL A 33 15.18 1.43 10.67
C VAL A 33 13.80 2.08 10.71
N ASN A 34 13.48 2.80 11.78
CA ASN A 34 12.23 3.58 11.83
C ASN A 34 12.14 4.55 10.65
N GLY A 35 10.96 4.67 10.05
CA GLY A 35 10.75 5.47 8.84
C GLY A 35 11.18 4.80 7.53
N SER A 36 11.74 3.58 7.54
CA SER A 36 12.15 2.88 6.30
C SER A 36 11.00 2.36 5.42
N GLY A 37 9.74 2.65 5.76
CA GLY A 37 8.55 2.25 4.99
C GLY A 37 7.94 0.89 5.34
N LYS A 38 8.38 0.22 6.42
CA LYS A 38 7.80 -1.08 6.84
C LYS A 38 6.29 -1.01 7.09
N SER A 39 5.83 -0.03 7.86
CA SER A 39 4.39 0.18 8.09
C SER A 39 3.67 0.52 6.79
N SER A 40 4.28 1.34 5.91
CA SER A 40 3.72 1.68 4.61
C SER A 40 3.48 0.45 3.71
N ILE A 41 4.30 -0.59 3.79
CA ILE A 41 4.06 -1.87 3.09
C ILE A 41 2.79 -2.53 3.63
N LEU A 42 2.65 -2.66 4.94
CA LEU A 42 1.49 -3.28 5.57
C LEU A 42 0.20 -2.48 5.32
N ASP A 43 0.29 -1.14 5.41
CA ASP A 43 -0.82 -0.24 5.15
C ASP A 43 -1.32 -0.36 3.70
N SER A 44 -0.40 -0.47 2.73
CA SER A 44 -0.76 -0.64 1.32
C SER A 44 -1.56 -1.92 1.07
N ILE A 45 -1.21 -3.01 1.76
CA ILE A 45 -1.93 -4.28 1.68
C ILE A 45 -3.32 -4.14 2.32
N ALA A 46 -3.42 -3.48 3.47
CA ALA A 46 -4.69 -3.26 4.16
C ALA A 46 -5.67 -2.42 3.32
N VAL A 47 -5.18 -1.32 2.73
CA VAL A 47 -5.96 -0.45 1.84
C VAL A 47 -6.46 -1.23 0.62
N PHE A 48 -5.59 -2.00 -0.04
CA PHE A 48 -5.98 -2.82 -1.19
C PHE A 48 -7.03 -3.88 -0.84
N LEU A 49 -6.83 -4.62 0.25
CA LEU A 49 -7.75 -5.68 0.65
C LEU A 49 -9.11 -5.13 1.09
N SER A 50 -9.15 -3.96 1.73
CA SER A 50 -10.39 -3.27 2.07
C SER A 50 -11.25 -3.02 0.83
N GLU A 51 -10.66 -2.42 -0.20
CA GLU A 51 -11.36 -2.12 -1.46
C GLU A 51 -11.72 -3.39 -2.22
N PHE A 52 -10.79 -4.35 -2.32
CA PHE A 52 -11.03 -5.63 -2.98
C PHE A 52 -12.22 -6.37 -2.37
N VAL A 53 -12.28 -6.47 -1.03
CA VAL A 53 -13.39 -7.12 -0.33
C VAL A 53 -14.71 -6.35 -0.53
N SER A 54 -14.67 -5.01 -0.49
CA SER A 54 -15.84 -4.16 -0.76
C SER A 54 -16.43 -4.45 -2.15
N LEU A 55 -15.59 -4.52 -3.18
CA LEU A 55 -15.98 -4.86 -4.55
C LEU A 55 -16.60 -6.25 -4.66
N LEU A 56 -16.05 -7.25 -3.96
CA LEU A 56 -16.57 -8.61 -3.97
C LEU A 56 -17.93 -8.73 -3.28
N GLN A 57 -18.19 -7.95 -2.23
CA GLN A 57 -19.41 -8.11 -1.43
C GLN A 57 -20.67 -7.55 -2.09
N LYS A 58 -20.59 -6.69 -3.13
CA LYS A 58 -21.76 -6.09 -3.84
C LYS A 58 -22.89 -5.57 -2.92
N THR A 59 -22.61 -5.28 -1.64
CA THR A 59 -23.65 -4.94 -0.66
C THR A 59 -23.77 -3.43 -0.50
N SER A 60 -24.97 -2.93 -0.76
CA SER A 60 -25.43 -1.52 -0.79
C SER A 60 -25.32 -0.73 0.52
N LYS A 61 -24.41 -1.08 1.45
CA LYS A 61 -24.12 -0.28 2.64
C LYS A 61 -22.67 0.19 2.57
N LYS A 62 -22.47 1.46 2.24
CA LYS A 62 -21.20 2.17 2.48
C LYS A 62 -20.89 2.09 3.98
N LYS A 63 -20.17 1.05 4.41
CA LYS A 63 -19.43 1.13 5.66
C LYS A 63 -18.37 2.19 5.42
N LYS A 64 -18.40 3.28 6.19
CA LYS A 64 -17.34 4.28 6.23
C LYS A 64 -16.07 3.57 6.74
N LEU A 65 -15.34 2.95 5.83
CA LEU A 65 -14.04 2.34 6.10
C LEU A 65 -13.04 3.49 6.08
N GLU A 66 -12.47 3.81 7.23
CA GLU A 66 -11.49 4.89 7.41
C GLU A 66 -10.08 4.48 6.93
N PHE A 67 -10.00 3.82 5.78
CA PHE A 67 -8.77 3.57 5.02
C PHE A 67 -8.99 3.93 3.55
N ASP A 68 -9.62 5.08 3.33
CA ASP A 68 -9.75 5.70 2.01
C ASP A 68 -8.35 6.04 1.50
N ILE A 69 -8.08 5.78 0.22
CA ILE A 69 -6.81 6.17 -0.40
C ILE A 69 -6.74 7.69 -0.31
N SER A 70 -5.84 8.20 0.53
CA SER A 70 -5.71 9.63 0.75
C SER A 70 -4.75 10.24 -0.26
N ALA A 71 -4.87 11.54 -0.50
CA ALA A 71 -3.88 12.26 -1.31
C ALA A 71 -2.46 12.17 -0.72
N ASP A 72 -2.33 11.92 0.59
CA ASP A 72 -1.05 11.76 1.28
C ASP A 72 -0.39 10.40 1.00
N ASP A 73 -1.18 9.42 0.56
CA ASP A 73 -0.64 8.14 0.09
C ASP A 73 0.09 8.29 -1.25
N ILE A 74 -0.05 9.42 -1.94
CA ILE A 74 0.68 9.70 -3.18
C ILE A 74 1.97 10.47 -2.87
N ALA A 75 3.11 9.89 -3.26
CA ALA A 75 4.41 10.53 -3.16
C ALA A 75 4.45 11.78 -4.03
N ARG A 76 4.26 12.98 -3.47
CA ARG A 76 4.47 14.24 -4.20
C ARG A 76 5.92 14.30 -4.70
N LYS A 77 6.14 14.35 -6.02
CA LYS A 77 7.43 14.75 -6.60
C LYS A 77 7.79 16.12 -6.03
N ARG A 78 8.77 16.16 -5.12
CA ARG A 78 9.39 17.38 -4.63
C ARG A 78 9.84 18.22 -5.83
N ASN A 79 9.25 19.40 -6.00
CA ASN A 79 9.63 20.37 -7.04
C ASN A 79 11.14 20.59 -6.97
N ARG A 80 11.86 20.23 -8.04
CA ARG A 80 13.23 20.67 -8.27
C ARG A 80 13.17 22.13 -8.70
N ASN A 81 13.04 23.04 -7.73
CA ASN A 81 13.49 24.41 -7.94
C ASN A 81 15.02 24.38 -7.82
N HIS A 82 15.69 24.03 -8.92
CA HIS A 82 17.06 24.45 -9.11
C HIS A 82 17.02 25.95 -9.36
N ILE A 83 17.34 26.69 -8.31
CA ILE A 83 17.79 28.07 -8.37
C ILE A 83 19.15 28.02 -9.07
N ASN A 84 19.23 28.65 -10.24
CA ASN A 84 20.42 29.31 -10.78
C ASN A 84 19.91 30.55 -11.50
#